data_AF-H0EF87-F1
#
_entry.id   AF-H0EF87-F1
#
_cell.length_a   1.000
_cell.length_b   1.000
_cell.length_c   1.000
_cell.angle_alpha   90.00
_cell.angle_beta   90.00
_cell.angle_gamma   90.00
#
_symmetry.space_group_name_H-M   'P 1'
#
loop_
_entity.id
_entity.type
_entity.pdbx_description
1 polymer ?
#
loop_
_entity_poly.entity_id
_entity_poly.type
_entity_poly.pdbx_seq_one_letter_code
_entity_poly.pdbx_strand_id
1 'polypeptide(L)'
;MKFNTGIEADKEGIRLGHFYGAHLRTELDAQAAGWTPYEIQSENYLTHAQNSQIKTIYLVSGNEEDAIRFRESAMEMGMQVATRDELLSEEGYEMDMQEMEVLSWDQKECVDYEVLLRARAMGGSHESTFAWNVALRRHVVDGQGVWVPVVDLGVERRDVEDEGEGGEVNEDDQSPNEEGNAEGEEDTPNEATSNTLQNSFQDSLSTIYGPGDEGMSIKVGMWP
;
A
#
# COMPACT_ATOMS: atom_id res chain seq x y z
N MET A 1 19.53 11.52 17.07
CA MET A 1 18.09 11.47 16.74
C MET A 1 17.38 10.52 17.68
N LYS A 2 16.27 10.95 18.28
CA LYS A 2 15.46 10.23 19.27
C LYS A 2 14.91 8.88 18.78
N PHE A 3 14.67 8.73 17.48
CA PHE A 3 14.00 7.56 16.90
C PHE A 3 14.89 6.61 16.09
N ASN A 4 16.21 6.89 16.01
CA ASN A 4 17.19 6.09 15.26
C ASN A 4 16.70 5.60 13.87
N THR A 5 15.97 6.45 13.14
CA THR A 5 15.39 6.11 11.83
C THR A 5 16.47 5.97 10.75
N GLY A 6 17.67 6.51 10.97
CA GLY A 6 18.84 6.39 10.08
C GLY A 6 18.60 6.86 8.64
N ILE A 7 17.64 7.76 8.45
CA ILE A 7 17.41 8.46 7.19
C ILE A 7 18.41 9.62 7.15
N GLU A 8 19.54 9.43 6.48
CA GLU A 8 20.35 10.55 5.99
C GLU A 8 19.92 10.85 4.56
N ALA A 9 19.84 12.13 4.18
CA ALA A 9 19.36 12.57 2.88
C ALA A 9 20.31 12.22 1.70
N ASP A 10 21.27 11.33 1.91
CA ASP A 10 22.30 10.98 0.93
C ASP A 10 21.98 9.70 0.16
N LYS A 11 21.54 9.87 -1.10
CA LYS A 11 21.70 8.98 -2.28
C LYS A 11 21.39 7.47 -2.22
N GLU A 12 21.07 6.89 -1.07
CA GLU A 12 20.85 5.45 -0.92
C GLU A 12 19.34 5.15 -0.85
N GLY A 13 18.91 4.11 -1.56
CA GLY A 13 17.50 3.72 -1.67
C GLY A 13 16.90 3.10 -0.41
N ILE A 14 16.15 2.01 -0.55
CA ILE A 14 15.55 1.30 0.60
C ILE A 14 16.66 0.82 1.54
N ARG A 15 16.69 1.33 2.78
CA ARG A 15 17.71 0.93 3.75
C ARG A 15 17.24 -0.28 4.57
N LEU A 16 17.92 -1.41 4.36
CA LEU A 16 17.69 -2.64 5.12
C LEU A 16 18.03 -2.42 6.61
N GLY A 17 16.99 -2.40 7.47
CA GLY A 17 17.16 -2.46 8.94
C GLY A 17 16.72 -1.22 9.74
N HIS A 18 15.99 -0.28 9.13
CA HIS A 18 15.72 1.02 9.76
C HIS A 18 14.31 1.11 10.39
N PHE A 19 13.27 1.09 9.56
CA PHE A 19 11.90 1.27 10.04
C PHE A 19 10.86 0.56 9.17
N TYR A 20 9.68 0.37 9.76
CA TYR A 20 8.47 -0.12 9.14
C TYR A 20 7.61 1.07 8.75
N GLY A 21 7.12 1.13 7.51
CA GLY A 21 6.19 2.15 7.07
C GLY A 21 4.73 1.72 7.30
N ALA A 22 3.95 2.51 8.03
CA ALA A 22 2.52 2.27 8.20
C ALA A 22 1.73 3.42 7.59
N HIS A 23 0.84 3.12 6.64
CA HIS A 23 -0.13 4.09 6.13
C HIS A 23 -1.51 3.77 6.69
N LEU A 24 -1.90 4.52 7.71
CA LEU A 24 -3.17 4.39 8.43
C LEU A 24 -4.16 5.40 7.87
N ARG A 25 -5.16 4.90 7.12
CA ARG A 25 -6.14 5.74 6.43
C ARG A 25 -7.51 5.59 7.09
N THR A 26 -7.78 6.45 8.07
CA THR A 26 -8.96 6.40 8.94
C THR A 26 -9.61 7.77 9.15
N GLU A 27 -9.39 8.71 8.24
CA GLU A 27 -10.02 10.03 8.23
C GLU A 27 -11.52 9.91 7.91
N LEU A 28 -12.27 10.97 8.20
CA LEU A 28 -13.74 10.97 8.18
C LEU A 28 -14.34 10.52 6.84
N ASP A 29 -13.67 10.82 5.73
CA ASP A 29 -14.12 10.44 4.40
C ASP A 29 -13.93 8.94 4.12
N ALA A 30 -12.83 8.34 4.57
CA ALA A 30 -12.60 6.89 4.49
C ALA A 30 -13.61 6.14 5.38
N GLN A 31 -13.87 6.64 6.58
CA GLN A 31 -14.90 6.08 7.46
C GLN A 31 -16.29 6.16 6.82
N ALA A 32 -16.65 7.31 6.24
CA ALA A 32 -17.93 7.50 5.56
C ALA A 32 -18.09 6.60 4.33
N ALA A 33 -16.99 6.27 3.66
CA ALA A 33 -16.96 5.34 2.54
C ALA A 33 -16.97 3.86 2.97
N GLY A 34 -17.00 3.56 4.28
CA GLY A 34 -17.04 2.20 4.81
C GLY A 34 -15.73 1.44 4.62
N TRP A 35 -14.59 2.14 4.56
CA TRP A 35 -13.28 1.52 4.42
C TRP A 35 -12.92 0.72 5.68
N THR A 36 -11.93 -0.17 5.53
CA THR A 36 -11.39 -1.00 6.61
C THR A 36 -11.17 -0.17 7.88
N PRO A 37 -11.79 -0.54 9.02
CA PRO A 37 -11.76 0.28 10.23
C PRO A 37 -10.38 0.24 10.90
N TYR A 38 -10.16 1.20 11.81
CA TYR A 38 -8.92 1.36 12.56
C TYR A 38 -8.42 0.06 13.19
N GLU A 39 -9.30 -0.69 13.87
CA GLU A 39 -8.93 -1.90 14.61
C GLU A 39 -8.22 -2.91 13.72
N ILE A 40 -8.72 -3.08 12.50
CA ILE A 40 -8.18 -4.03 11.54
C ILE A 40 -6.87 -3.51 10.93
N GLN A 41 -6.83 -2.22 10.53
CA GLN A 41 -5.61 -1.63 9.99
C GLN A 41 -4.47 -1.67 11.01
N SER A 42 -4.73 -1.29 12.27
CA SER A 42 -3.69 -1.25 13.31
C SER A 42 -3.16 -2.65 13.63
N GLU A 43 -4.04 -3.64 13.81
CA GLU A 43 -3.66 -5.02 14.10
C GLU A 43 -2.79 -5.60 12.98
N ASN A 44 -3.20 -5.39 11.72
CA ASN A 44 -2.45 -5.84 10.54
C ASN A 44 -1.05 -5.26 10.52
N TYR A 45 -0.92 -3.95 10.70
CA TYR A 45 0.38 -3.27 10.56
C TYR A 45 1.32 -3.61 11.72
N LEU A 46 0.80 -3.63 12.96
CA LEU A 46 1.60 -3.94 14.15
C LEU A 46 2.05 -5.41 14.17
N THR A 47 1.17 -6.34 13.81
CA THR A 47 1.51 -7.77 13.70
C THR A 47 2.57 -8.00 12.63
N HIS A 48 2.45 -7.33 11.49
CA HIS A 48 3.43 -7.43 10.41
C HIS A 48 4.79 -6.84 10.79
N ALA A 49 4.81 -5.68 11.45
CA ALA A 49 6.04 -5.08 11.97
C ALA A 49 6.73 -6.01 12.99
N GLN A 50 5.96 -6.60 13.91
CA GLN A 50 6.45 -7.56 14.90
C GLN A 50 7.03 -8.82 14.25
N ASN A 51 6.30 -9.44 13.31
CA ASN A 51 6.76 -10.62 12.57
C ASN A 51 8.01 -10.34 11.72
N SER A 52 8.12 -9.11 11.20
CA SER A 52 9.30 -8.62 10.47
C SER A 52 10.47 -8.24 11.38
N GLN A 53 10.29 -8.30 12.71
CA GLN A 53 11.27 -7.92 13.73
C GLN A 53 11.73 -6.45 13.62
N ILE A 54 10.83 -5.57 13.16
CA ILE A 54 11.11 -4.13 13.01
C ILE A 54 10.45 -3.38 14.15
N LYS A 55 11.25 -2.69 14.97
CA LYS A 55 10.76 -2.02 16.19
C LYS A 55 10.49 -0.52 16.03
N THR A 56 10.92 0.09 14.94
CA THR A 56 10.68 1.50 14.66
C THR A 56 9.66 1.59 13.55
N ILE A 57 8.56 2.32 13.77
CA ILE A 57 7.49 2.54 12.79
C ILE A 57 7.48 4.03 12.42
N TYR A 58 7.48 4.32 11.13
CA TYR A 58 7.07 5.61 10.60
C TYR A 58 5.59 5.53 10.26
N LEU A 59 4.76 6.30 10.96
CA LEU A 59 3.32 6.31 10.79
C LEU A 59 2.89 7.53 9.97
N VAL A 60 2.15 7.25 8.91
CA VAL A 60 1.43 8.23 8.09
C VAL A 60 -0.05 8.08 8.39
N SER A 61 -0.66 9.13 8.91
CA SER A 61 -2.09 9.21 9.26
C SER A 61 -2.54 10.67 9.20
N GLY A 62 -3.70 10.94 8.63
CA GLY A 62 -4.40 12.22 8.77
C GLY A 62 -5.38 12.26 9.94
N ASN A 63 -5.52 11.17 10.71
CA ASN A 63 -6.34 11.11 11.92
C ASN A 63 -5.43 11.08 13.16
N GLU A 64 -5.43 12.17 13.92
CA GLU A 64 -4.56 12.36 15.10
C GLU A 64 -4.95 11.46 16.28
N GLU A 65 -6.25 11.27 16.53
CA GLU A 65 -6.73 10.42 17.63
C GLU A 65 -6.33 8.95 17.41
N ASP A 66 -6.51 8.46 16.18
CA ASP A 66 -6.10 7.11 15.80
C ASP A 66 -4.57 6.95 15.78
N ALA A 67 -3.83 8.00 15.41
CA ALA A 67 -2.37 7.97 15.48
C ALA A 67 -1.86 7.85 16.92
N ILE A 68 -2.48 8.54 17.88
CA ILE A 68 -2.18 8.40 19.31
C ILE A 68 -2.46 6.96 19.77
N ARG A 69 -3.65 6.43 19.46
CA ARG A 69 -4.03 5.06 19.82
C ARG A 69 -3.08 4.02 19.22
N PHE A 70 -2.68 4.21 17.96
CA PHE A 70 -1.71 3.34 17.27
C PHE A 70 -0.36 3.35 17.99
N ARG A 71 0.13 4.53 18.40
CA ARG A 71 1.39 4.67 19.15
C ARG A 71 1.34 3.94 20.49
N GLU A 72 0.24 4.04 21.22
CA GLU A 72 0.05 3.34 22.49
C GLU A 72 0.10 1.82 22.30
N SER A 73 -0.65 1.28 21.33
CA SER A 73 -0.62 -0.16 21.02
C SER A 73 0.75 -0.64 20.55
N ALA A 74 1.45 0.15 19.74
CA ALA A 74 2.82 -0.16 19.32
C ALA A 74 3.78 -0.23 20.52
N MET A 75 3.65 0.70 21.47
CA MET A 75 4.48 0.76 22.67
C MET A 75 4.27 -0.46 23.57
N GLU A 76 3.04 -0.95 23.72
CA GLU A 76 2.74 -2.20 24.44
C GLU A 76 3.42 -3.42 23.82
N MET A 77 3.62 -3.41 22.50
CA MET A 77 4.34 -4.44 21.76
C MET A 77 5.86 -4.23 21.71
N GLY A 78 6.38 -3.21 22.41
CA GLY A 78 7.82 -2.90 22.45
C GLY A 78 8.35 -2.24 21.17
N MET A 79 7.48 -1.57 20.42
CA MET A 79 7.79 -0.79 19.22
C MET A 79 7.68 0.71 19.51
N GLN A 80 8.36 1.52 18.70
CA GLN A 80 8.33 2.98 18.75
C GLN A 80 7.72 3.51 17.46
N VAL A 81 6.88 4.53 17.58
CA VAL A 81 6.24 5.18 16.44
C VAL A 81 6.70 6.63 16.37
N ALA A 82 7.08 7.06 15.18
CA ALA A 82 7.34 8.44 14.85
C ALA A 82 6.43 8.88 13.71
N THR A 83 5.89 10.09 13.81
CA THR A 83 5.23 10.77 12.68
C THR A 83 6.14 11.85 12.12
N ARG A 84 5.83 12.33 10.91
CA ARG A 84 6.50 13.50 10.32
C ARG A 84 6.61 14.67 11.30
N ASP A 85 5.48 15.07 11.88
CA ASP A 85 5.41 16.27 12.71
C ASP A 85 6.22 16.10 14.00
N GLU A 86 6.29 14.89 14.56
CA GLU A 86 7.16 14.59 15.69
C GLU A 86 8.64 14.70 15.32
N LEU A 87 9.04 14.18 14.16
CA LEU A 87 10.42 14.26 13.70
C LEU A 87 10.87 15.70 13.45
N LEU A 88 9.98 16.54 12.88
CA LEU A 88 10.26 17.94 12.58
C LEU A 88 10.14 18.86 13.80
N SER A 89 9.52 18.39 14.89
CA SER A 89 9.48 19.10 16.16
C SER A 89 10.81 19.03 16.95
N GLU A 90 11.76 18.20 16.51
CA GLU A 90 13.07 18.07 17.15
C GLU A 90 13.96 19.29 16.87
N GLU A 91 14.86 19.59 17.81
CA GLU A 91 15.78 20.74 17.73
C GLU A 91 16.62 20.68 16.44
N GLY A 92 16.67 21.80 15.71
CA GLY A 92 17.40 21.95 14.45
C GLY A 92 16.57 21.77 13.18
N TYR A 93 15.29 21.41 13.29
CA TYR A 93 14.35 21.26 12.17
C TYR A 93 13.31 22.39 12.10
N GLU A 94 13.50 23.51 12.81
CA GLU A 94 12.50 24.56 12.93
C GLU A 94 12.14 25.20 11.59
N MET A 95 13.11 25.33 10.68
CA MET A 95 12.86 25.85 9.32
C MET A 95 12.07 24.84 8.48
N ASP A 96 12.42 23.56 8.55
CA ASP A 96 11.71 22.51 7.82
C ASP A 96 10.26 22.38 8.30
N MET A 97 10.02 22.53 9.61
CA MET A 97 8.68 22.58 10.17
C MET A 97 7.87 23.78 9.62
N GLN A 98 8.46 24.96 9.54
CA GLN A 98 7.81 26.15 8.95
C GLN A 98 7.50 25.96 7.47
N GLU A 99 8.39 25.31 6.71
CA GLU A 99 8.14 24.96 5.31
C GLU A 99 7.01 23.93 5.19
N MET A 100 6.96 22.92 6.07
CA MET A 100 5.84 21.98 6.09
C MET A 100 4.51 22.68 6.38
N GLU A 101 4.47 23.65 7.30
CA GLU A 101 3.24 24.35 7.68
C GLU A 101 2.55 25.08 6.52
N VAL A 102 3.31 25.54 5.51
CA VAL A 102 2.74 26.24 4.34
C VAL A 102 2.23 25.30 3.25
N LEU A 103 2.55 24.01 3.33
CA LEU A 103 2.11 23.01 2.36
C LEU A 103 0.64 22.62 2.58
N SER A 104 -0.06 22.36 1.47
CA SER A 104 -1.39 21.73 1.52
C SER A 104 -1.28 20.31 2.08
N TRP A 105 -2.42 19.74 2.48
CA TRP A 105 -2.48 18.37 2.97
C TRP A 105 -1.86 17.37 1.96
N ASP A 106 -2.26 17.43 0.68
CA ASP A 106 -1.69 16.56 -0.37
C ASP A 106 -0.18 16.76 -0.54
N GLN A 107 0.30 18.01 -0.45
CA GLN A 107 1.73 18.31 -0.58
C GLN A 107 2.55 17.76 0.59
N LYS A 108 1.98 17.75 1.80
CA LYS A 108 2.59 17.11 2.96
C LYS A 108 2.65 15.60 2.77
N GLU A 109 1.59 15.00 2.21
CA GLU A 109 1.52 13.57 1.90
C GLU A 109 2.58 13.14 0.87
N CYS A 110 3.00 14.02 -0.05
CA CYS A 110 4.14 13.77 -0.94
C CYS A 110 5.47 13.58 -0.18
N VAL A 111 5.66 14.25 0.95
CA VAL A 111 6.86 14.03 1.80
C VAL A 111 6.77 12.66 2.46
N ASP A 112 5.60 12.32 2.99
CA ASP A 112 5.32 11.01 3.57
C ASP A 112 5.51 9.87 2.56
N TYR A 113 5.10 10.08 1.31
CA TYR A 113 5.32 9.17 0.18
C TYR A 113 6.81 8.84 0.02
N GLU A 114 7.67 9.87 -0.06
CA GLU A 114 9.12 9.70 -0.19
C GLU A 114 9.73 8.96 1.00
N VAL A 115 9.28 9.22 2.22
CA VAL A 115 9.75 8.49 3.40
C VAL A 115 9.34 7.01 3.32
N LEU A 116 8.08 6.71 3.01
CA LEU A 116 7.60 5.34 2.92
C LEU A 116 8.27 4.54 1.80
N LEU A 117 8.68 5.17 0.70
CA LEU A 117 9.50 4.51 -0.34
C LEU A 117 10.80 3.92 0.21
N ARG A 118 11.34 4.47 1.31
CA ARG A 118 12.61 4.04 1.92
C ARG A 118 12.44 3.04 3.07
N ALA A 119 11.20 2.73 3.45
CA ALA A 119 10.90 1.78 4.52
C ALA A 119 11.47 0.39 4.21
N ARG A 120 11.89 -0.37 5.23
CA ARG A 120 12.33 -1.75 5.03
C ARG A 120 11.17 -2.65 4.60
N ALA A 121 10.05 -2.51 5.29
CA ALA A 121 8.78 -3.15 4.98
C ALA A 121 7.66 -2.13 5.20
N MET A 122 6.53 -2.29 4.53
CA MET A 122 5.37 -1.42 4.76
C MET A 122 4.04 -2.17 4.77
N GLY A 123 3.05 -1.53 5.42
CA GLY A 123 1.65 -1.93 5.41
C GLY A 123 0.74 -0.77 5.03
N GLY A 124 -0.31 -1.05 4.25
CA GLY A 124 -1.38 -0.11 3.94
C GLY A 124 -2.67 -0.84 3.54
N SER A 125 -3.76 -0.09 3.43
CA SER A 125 -5.09 -0.63 3.09
C SER A 125 -5.35 -0.62 1.58
N HIS A 126 -6.05 -1.64 1.06
CA HIS A 126 -6.36 -1.79 -0.37
C HIS A 126 -7.20 -0.66 -0.95
N GLU A 127 -8.09 -0.06 -0.16
CA GLU A 127 -8.94 1.04 -0.58
C GLU A 127 -8.14 2.32 -0.86
N SER A 128 -6.90 2.41 -0.32
CA SER A 128 -6.04 3.57 -0.44
C SER A 128 -5.19 3.53 -1.71
N THR A 129 -5.49 4.42 -2.64
CA THR A 129 -4.64 4.66 -3.83
C THR A 129 -3.24 5.14 -3.46
N PHE A 130 -3.08 5.87 -2.35
CA PHE A 130 -1.77 6.26 -1.83
C PHE A 130 -0.93 5.03 -1.47
N ALA A 131 -1.50 4.09 -0.70
CA ALA A 131 -0.81 2.86 -0.31
C ALA A 131 -0.37 2.03 -1.53
N TRP A 132 -1.24 1.90 -2.53
CA TRP A 132 -0.90 1.26 -3.81
C TRP A 132 0.24 1.97 -4.54
N ASN A 133 0.19 3.29 -4.66
CA ASN A 133 1.26 4.04 -5.34
C ASN A 133 2.63 3.83 -4.68
N VAL A 134 2.70 3.74 -3.36
CA VAL A 134 3.94 3.45 -2.65
C VAL A 134 4.37 2.00 -2.92
N ALA A 135 3.47 1.03 -2.75
CA ALA A 135 3.78 -0.39 -2.93
C ALA A 135 4.24 -0.71 -4.36
N LEU A 136 3.55 -0.20 -5.38
CA LEU A 136 3.90 -0.42 -6.78
C LEU A 136 5.24 0.24 -7.15
N ARG A 137 5.52 1.44 -6.64
CA ARG A 137 6.81 2.09 -6.86
C ARG A 137 7.95 1.32 -6.19
N ARG A 138 7.73 0.79 -4.98
CA ARG A 138 8.68 -0.08 -4.28
C ARG A 138 8.87 -1.41 -5.00
N HIS A 139 7.83 -1.96 -5.61
CA HIS A 139 7.88 -3.23 -6.33
C HIS A 139 8.84 -3.18 -7.53
N VAL A 140 8.84 -2.06 -8.27
CA VAL A 140 9.70 -1.88 -9.46
C VAL A 140 11.12 -1.45 -9.08
N VAL A 141 11.40 -1.19 -7.81
CA VAL A 141 12.70 -0.71 -7.33
C VAL A 141 13.34 -1.77 -6.43
N ASP A 142 14.46 -2.36 -6.85
CA ASP A 142 15.23 -3.26 -5.99
C ASP A 142 15.81 -2.48 -4.80
N GLY A 143 16.02 -3.16 -3.69
CA GLY A 143 16.38 -2.67 -2.35
C GLY A 143 17.67 -1.85 -2.22
N GLN A 144 18.24 -1.37 -3.33
CA GLN A 144 19.25 -0.32 -3.39
C GLN A 144 18.73 1.00 -3.97
N GLY A 145 17.44 1.12 -4.31
CA GLY A 145 16.90 2.29 -5.01
C GLY A 145 17.11 2.23 -6.52
N VAL A 146 17.48 1.08 -7.06
CA VAL A 146 17.66 0.88 -8.50
C VAL A 146 16.33 0.50 -9.11
N TRP A 147 15.84 1.31 -10.05
CA TRP A 147 14.73 0.96 -10.92
C TRP A 147 15.11 -0.31 -11.70
N VAL A 148 14.43 -1.42 -11.41
CA VAL A 148 14.54 -2.64 -12.20
C VAL A 148 13.49 -2.52 -13.30
N PRO A 149 13.87 -2.42 -14.58
CA PRO A 149 12.89 -2.45 -15.65
C PRO A 149 12.16 -3.79 -15.61
N VAL A 150 10.83 -3.79 -15.79
CA VAL A 150 9.94 -4.96 -15.66
C VAL A 150 10.42 -6.18 -16.49
N VAL A 151 11.15 -5.94 -17.59
CA VAL A 151 11.73 -6.99 -18.45
C VAL A 151 12.75 -7.89 -17.73
N ASP A 152 13.40 -7.39 -16.67
CA ASP A 152 14.42 -8.14 -15.92
C ASP A 152 13.82 -8.95 -14.75
N LEU A 153 12.51 -8.84 -14.49
CA LEU A 153 11.79 -9.61 -13.45
C LEU A 153 11.35 -11.01 -13.93
N GLY A 154 11.84 -11.49 -15.07
CA GLY A 154 11.58 -12.84 -15.56
C GLY A 154 10.13 -13.11 -15.96
N VAL A 155 9.32 -12.06 -16.17
CA VAL A 155 8.03 -12.18 -16.83
C VAL A 155 8.31 -12.35 -18.31
N GLU A 156 8.33 -13.60 -18.78
CA GLU A 156 8.41 -13.88 -20.21
C GLU A 156 7.27 -13.14 -20.89
N ARG A 157 7.65 -12.19 -21.76
CA ARG A 157 6.71 -11.60 -22.71
C ARG A 157 6.10 -12.78 -23.47
N ARG A 158 4.78 -12.95 -23.37
CA ARG A 158 4.08 -13.72 -24.39
C ARG A 158 4.23 -12.90 -25.67
N ASP A 159 5.14 -13.35 -26.52
CA ASP A 159 5.27 -12.81 -27.86
C ASP A 159 3.88 -12.90 -28.51
N VAL A 160 3.35 -11.75 -28.89
CA VAL A 160 2.19 -11.68 -29.77
C VAL A 160 2.70 -12.19 -31.11
N GLU A 161 2.30 -13.41 -31.47
CA GLU A 161 2.57 -13.96 -32.79
C GLU A 161 1.96 -13.03 -33.84
N ASP A 162 2.86 -12.45 -34.64
CA ASP A 162 2.60 -11.65 -35.81
C ASP A 162 2.06 -12.59 -36.91
N GLU A 163 0.74 -12.77 -36.98
CA GLU A 163 0.10 -13.40 -38.13
C GLU A 163 -0.45 -12.34 -39.09
N GLY A 164 0.43 -11.85 -39.95
CA GLY A 164 0.04 -11.34 -41.25
C GLY A 164 0.31 -12.38 -42.34
N GLU A 165 -0.74 -13.03 -42.86
CA GLU A 165 -1.05 -13.10 -44.30
C GLU A 165 -2.22 -14.06 -44.61
N GLY A 166 -3.28 -13.47 -45.18
CA GLY A 166 -4.36 -14.00 -46.01
C GLY A 166 -4.63 -15.51 -46.14
N GLY A 167 -5.88 -15.90 -45.85
CA GLY A 167 -6.45 -17.17 -46.29
C GLY A 167 -7.94 -17.33 -46.01
N GLU A 168 -8.76 -16.95 -46.99
CA GLU A 168 -10.12 -17.44 -47.30
C GLU A 168 -11.23 -17.44 -46.23
N VAL A 169 -12.23 -16.58 -46.50
CA VAL A 169 -13.59 -16.61 -45.93
C VAL A 169 -14.27 -17.92 -46.31
N ASN A 170 -14.77 -18.67 -45.33
CA ASN A 170 -15.88 -19.58 -45.53
C ASN A 170 -16.99 -19.23 -44.54
N GLU A 171 -18.13 -18.88 -45.13
CA GLU A 171 -19.46 -18.82 -44.52
C GLU A 171 -19.90 -20.23 -44.11
N ASP A 172 -20.98 -20.31 -43.31
CA ASP A 172 -21.60 -21.49 -42.68
C ASP A 172 -21.02 -21.81 -41.28
N ASP A 173 -21.77 -21.91 -40.17
CA ASP A 173 -23.20 -22.04 -39.94
C ASP A 173 -23.49 -21.90 -38.43
N GLN A 174 -24.65 -21.35 -38.11
CA GLN A 174 -25.48 -21.54 -36.90
C GLN A 174 -24.96 -21.20 -35.48
N SER A 175 -25.42 -20.03 -35.02
CA SER A 175 -25.87 -19.78 -33.64
C SER A 175 -26.98 -20.76 -33.21
N PRO A 176 -27.20 -20.91 -31.88
CA PRO A 176 -28.53 -20.56 -31.39
C PRO A 176 -28.49 -19.63 -30.18
N ASN A 177 -29.37 -18.63 -30.27
CA ASN A 177 -29.89 -17.85 -29.15
C ASN A 177 -30.55 -18.77 -28.11
N GLU A 178 -30.30 -18.50 -26.84
CA GLU A 178 -31.35 -18.63 -25.81
C GLU A 178 -31.32 -17.37 -24.93
N GLU A 179 -32.28 -16.48 -25.22
CA GLU A 179 -32.81 -15.51 -24.27
C GLU A 179 -33.76 -16.25 -23.31
N GLY A 180 -33.70 -15.95 -22.01
CA GLY A 180 -34.58 -16.61 -21.04
C GLY A 180 -34.51 -16.10 -19.61
N ASN A 181 -35.08 -14.91 -19.38
CA ASN A 181 -35.81 -14.46 -18.20
C ASN A 181 -35.16 -14.25 -16.82
N ALA A 182 -35.54 -13.11 -16.25
CA ALA A 182 -35.32 -12.63 -14.89
C ALA A 182 -36.33 -13.21 -13.88
N GLU A 183 -35.88 -13.35 -12.63
CA GLU A 183 -36.57 -13.33 -11.32
C GLU A 183 -35.48 -13.83 -10.32
N GLY A 184 -35.01 -13.12 -9.30
CA GLY A 184 -35.71 -12.38 -8.26
C GLY A 184 -35.64 -13.19 -6.96
N GLU A 185 -34.50 -13.20 -6.25
CA GLU A 185 -34.41 -13.84 -4.91
C GLU A 185 -33.36 -13.14 -4.01
N GLU A 186 -33.91 -12.32 -3.11
CA GLU A 186 -33.53 -12.01 -1.72
C GLU A 186 -32.04 -11.84 -1.32
N ASP A 187 -31.65 -10.57 -1.16
CA ASP A 187 -30.48 -10.12 -0.39
C ASP A 187 -30.62 -10.51 1.09
N THR A 188 -29.94 -11.58 1.51
CA THR A 188 -29.57 -11.77 2.91
C THR A 188 -28.34 -10.92 3.21
N PRO A 189 -28.31 -10.10 4.29
CA PRO A 189 -27.11 -9.37 4.67
C PRO A 189 -26.07 -10.39 5.13
N ASN A 190 -25.04 -10.60 4.31
CA ASN A 190 -23.96 -11.50 4.66
C ASN A 190 -23.21 -10.91 5.86
N GLU A 191 -23.14 -11.70 6.93
CA GLU A 191 -22.47 -11.38 8.18
C GLU A 191 -21.05 -10.88 7.91
N ALA A 192 -20.66 -9.81 8.62
CA ALA A 192 -19.29 -9.31 8.68
C ALA A 192 -18.38 -10.44 9.19
N THR A 193 -17.87 -11.23 8.25
CA THR A 193 -16.84 -12.22 8.50
C THR A 193 -15.55 -11.44 8.70
N SER A 194 -14.95 -11.68 9.87
CA SER A 194 -13.65 -11.19 10.32
C SER A 194 -12.56 -11.52 9.30
N ASN A 195 -12.39 -10.68 8.27
CA ASN A 195 -11.32 -10.80 7.27
C ASN A 195 -10.02 -10.20 7.84
N THR A 196 -9.50 -10.81 8.90
CA THR A 196 -8.39 -10.21 9.67
C THR A 196 -6.99 -10.44 9.07
N LEU A 197 -6.82 -11.12 7.94
CA LEU A 197 -5.47 -11.50 7.46
C LEU A 197 -5.35 -11.62 5.93
N GLN A 198 -6.33 -11.16 5.16
CA GLN A 198 -6.26 -11.30 3.71
C GLN A 198 -5.36 -10.20 3.13
N ASN A 199 -4.31 -10.63 2.43
CA ASN A 199 -3.42 -9.74 1.70
C ASN A 199 -3.98 -9.61 0.28
N SER A 200 -4.33 -8.40 -0.14
CA SER A 200 -4.64 -8.14 -1.55
C SER A 200 -3.35 -8.21 -2.36
N PHE A 201 -2.26 -7.64 -1.85
CA PHE A 201 -0.93 -7.70 -2.45
C PHE A 201 0.15 -7.94 -1.40
N GLN A 202 1.14 -8.74 -1.76
CA GLN A 202 2.33 -8.94 -0.93
C GLN A 202 3.54 -9.26 -1.81
N ASP A 203 4.65 -8.58 -1.54
CA ASP A 203 5.99 -8.92 -2.00
C ASP A 203 7.00 -8.88 -0.83
N SER A 204 8.30 -8.89 -1.13
CA SER A 204 9.34 -8.82 -0.09
C SER A 204 9.45 -7.49 0.64
N LEU A 205 8.81 -6.43 0.14
CA LEU A 205 8.95 -5.05 0.60
C LEU A 205 7.63 -4.45 1.10
N SER A 206 6.49 -4.91 0.61
CA SER A 206 5.20 -4.23 0.82
C SER A 206 4.08 -5.25 0.98
N THR A 207 3.17 -4.96 1.91
CA THR A 207 1.91 -5.70 2.08
C THR A 207 0.75 -4.71 2.01
N ILE A 208 -0.22 -4.98 1.13
CA ILE A 208 -1.50 -4.29 1.07
C ILE A 208 -2.58 -5.25 1.58
N TYR A 209 -3.35 -4.79 2.55
CA TYR A 209 -4.39 -5.58 3.22
C TYR A 209 -5.75 -5.32 2.60
N GLY A 210 -6.50 -6.39 2.32
CA GLY A 210 -7.78 -6.33 1.64
C GLY A 210 -8.23 -7.65 1.04
N PRO A 211 -9.37 -7.66 0.33
CA PRO A 211 -9.83 -8.83 -0.43
C PRO A 211 -8.76 -9.33 -1.40
N GLY A 212 -8.54 -10.65 -1.44
CA GLY A 212 -7.43 -11.26 -2.19
C GLY A 212 -7.58 -11.20 -3.71
N ASP A 213 -8.79 -11.02 -4.21
CA ASP A 213 -9.13 -10.85 -5.62
C ASP A 213 -8.76 -9.46 -6.16
N GLU A 214 -8.76 -8.43 -5.32
CA GLU A 214 -8.42 -7.09 -5.77
C GLU A 214 -6.96 -6.96 -6.22
N GLY A 215 -6.00 -7.49 -5.45
CA GLY A 215 -4.61 -7.41 -5.88
C GLY A 215 -4.26 -8.37 -7.01
N MET A 216 -5.08 -9.39 -7.26
CA MET A 216 -5.01 -10.17 -8.51
C MET A 216 -5.39 -9.32 -9.72
N SER A 217 -6.42 -8.47 -9.61
CA SER A 217 -6.79 -7.55 -10.70
C SER A 217 -5.66 -6.56 -11.03
N ILE A 218 -4.91 -6.10 -10.02
CA ILE A 218 -3.74 -5.24 -10.24
C ILE A 218 -2.56 -6.04 -10.79
N LYS A 219 -2.24 -7.23 -10.28
CA LYS A 219 -1.18 -8.09 -10.86
C LYS A 219 -1.43 -8.45 -12.31
N VAL A 220 -2.69 -8.66 -12.69
CA VAL A 220 -3.11 -8.98 -14.07
C VAL A 220 -3.25 -7.72 -14.93
N GLY A 221 -3.57 -6.57 -14.33
CA GLY A 221 -3.78 -5.28 -14.99
C GLY A 221 -2.54 -4.37 -15.06
N MET A 222 -1.43 -4.72 -14.41
CA MET A 222 -0.15 -4.06 -14.62
C MET A 222 0.34 -4.39 -16.03
N TRP A 223 0.05 -3.47 -16.95
CA TRP A 223 0.36 -3.51 -18.38
C TRP A 223 1.88 -3.60 -18.66
N PRO A 224 2.28 -4.16 -19.83
CA PRO A 224 3.62 -4.67 -20.15
C PRO A 224 4.71 -3.61 -20.31
#